data_AF-A0A9Q3YNZ4-F1
#
_entry.id   AF-A0A9Q3YNZ4-F1
#
_cell.length_a   1.000
_cell.length_b   1.000
_cell.length_c   1.000
_cell.angle_alpha   90.00
_cell.angle_beta   90.00
_cell.angle_gamma   90.00
#
_symmetry.space_group_name_H-M   'P 1'
#
loop_
_entity.id
_entity.type
_entity.pdbx_description
1 polymer ?
#
loop_
_entity_poly.entity_id
_entity_poly.type
_entity_poly.pdbx_seq_one_letter_code
_entity_poly.pdbx_strand_id
1 'polypeptide(L)'
;MRGLLGTVLGLPLAMMLCGLLAAAVPVDWRQWLVPLMLLSLVIWAAVIVLAGLARRPWRLGAGLLAANGLAWLLLQTTPLYGGA
;
A
#
# COMPACT_ATOMS: atom_id res chain seq x y z
N MET A 1 -3.94 -20.08 -4.16
CA MET A 1 -4.74 -18.84 -4.19
C MET A 1 -4.47 -17.88 -3.02
N ARG A 2 -4.28 -18.35 -1.77
CA ARG A 2 -4.10 -17.48 -0.58
C ARG A 2 -3.00 -16.41 -0.73
N GLY A 3 -1.80 -16.81 -1.18
CA GLY A 3 -0.70 -15.88 -1.43
C GLY A 3 -0.94 -14.93 -2.60
N LEU A 4 -1.74 -15.35 -3.60
CA LEU A 4 -2.00 -14.59 -4.82
C LEU A 4 -2.77 -13.28 -4.54
N LEU A 5 -3.68 -13.30 -3.55
CA LEU A 5 -4.39 -12.11 -3.09
C LEU A 5 -3.43 -11.13 -2.41
N GLY A 6 -2.49 -11.63 -1.61
CA GLY A 6 -1.45 -10.81 -0.98
C GLY A 6 -0.50 -10.20 -2.01
N THR A 7 -0.13 -10.93 -3.06
CA THR A 7 0.70 -10.37 -4.14
C THR A 7 -0.06 -9.32 -4.94
N VAL A 8 -1.26 -9.61 -5.42
CA VAL A 8 -2.00 -8.71 -6.33
C VAL A 8 -2.53 -7.47 -5.63
N LEU A 9 -3.12 -7.60 -4.43
CA LEU A 9 -3.70 -6.47 -3.71
C LEU A 9 -2.72 -5.81 -2.74
N GLY A 10 -1.64 -6.49 -2.37
CA GLY A 10 -0.62 -5.93 -1.48
C GLY A 10 0.30 -4.92 -2.17
N LEU A 11 0.62 -5.14 -3.45
CA LEU A 11 1.48 -4.22 -4.21
C LEU A 11 0.86 -2.81 -4.35
N PRO A 12 -0.38 -2.66 -4.86
CA PRO A 12 -1.00 -1.34 -4.94
C PRO A 12 -1.15 -0.70 -3.57
N LEU A 13 -1.53 -1.47 -2.54
CA LEU A 13 -1.62 -0.95 -1.17
C LEU A 13 -0.28 -0.41 -0.67
N ALA A 14 0.81 -1.15 -0.85
CA ALA A 14 2.14 -0.73 -0.42
C ALA A 14 2.57 0.59 -1.09
N MET A 15 2.33 0.70 -2.40
CA MET A 15 2.64 1.91 -3.16
C MET A 15 1.78 3.10 -2.69
N MET A 16 0.48 2.89 -2.46
CA MET A 16 -0.41 3.95 -2.00
C MET A 16 -0.05 4.44 -0.59
N LEU A 17 0.31 3.52 0.32
CA LEU A 17 0.76 3.89 1.66
C LEU A 17 2.06 4.71 1.63
N CYS A 18 3.01 4.34 0.76
CA CYS A 18 4.23 5.14 0.57
C CYS A 18 3.94 6.49 -0.10
N GLY A 19 2.96 6.56 -1.01
CA GLY A 19 2.48 7.82 -1.58
C GLY A 19 1.86 8.73 -0.53
N LEU A 20 1.05 8.19 0.37
CA LEU A 20 0.48 8.92 1.51
C LEU A 20 1.57 9.40 2.47
N LEU A 21 2.57 8.57 2.74
CA LEU A 21 3.74 8.95 3.54
C LEU A 21 4.50 10.11 2.88
N ALA A 22 4.76 10.02 1.57
CA ALA A 22 5.41 11.07 0.81
C ALA A 22 4.61 12.38 0.80
N ALA A 23 3.27 12.32 0.82
CA ALA A 23 2.42 13.50 0.93
C ALA A 23 2.41 14.10 2.34
N ALA A 24 2.56 13.28 3.38
CA ALA A 24 2.45 13.72 4.77
C ALA A 24 3.76 14.31 5.32
N VAL A 25 4.91 13.93 4.77
CA VAL A 25 6.23 14.39 5.24
C VAL A 25 6.66 15.63 4.43
N PRO A 26 7.01 16.75 5.09
CA PRO A 26 7.42 17.98 4.41
C PRO A 26 8.88 17.90 3.92
N VAL A 27 9.17 16.94 3.04
CA VAL A 27 10.48 16.72 2.41
C VAL A 27 10.33 16.58 0.91
N ASP A 28 11.39 16.83 0.16
CA ASP A 28 11.39 16.55 -1.29
C ASP A 28 11.37 15.03 -1.53
N TRP A 29 10.17 14.51 -1.78
CA TRP A 29 9.93 13.10 -2.04
C TRP A 29 10.77 12.55 -3.21
N ARG A 30 11.22 13.41 -4.14
CA ARG A 30 12.08 12.98 -5.27
C ARG A 30 13.42 12.44 -4.78
N GLN A 31 13.96 13.04 -3.73
CA GLN A 31 15.21 12.58 -3.10
C GLN A 31 15.02 11.25 -2.34
N TRP A 32 13.77 10.90 -2.04
CA TRP A 32 13.39 9.73 -1.25
C TRP A 32 12.79 8.61 -2.11
N LEU A 33 12.83 8.72 -3.44
CA LEU A 33 12.26 7.73 -4.35
C LEU A 33 12.82 6.32 -4.11
N VAL A 34 14.13 6.19 -3.97
CA VAL A 34 14.80 4.90 -3.72
C VAL A 34 14.37 4.30 -2.37
N PRO A 35 14.48 5.02 -1.23
CA PRO A 35 14.01 4.46 0.04
C PRO A 35 12.51 4.18 0.08
N LEU A 36 11.66 5.00 -0.57
CA LEU A 36 10.23 4.73 -0.69
C LEU A 36 9.93 3.47 -1.51
N MET A 37 10.69 3.23 -2.59
CA MET A 37 10.58 2.00 -3.38
C MET A 37 10.97 0.77 -2.55
N LEU A 38 12.08 0.85 -1.80
CA LEU A 38 12.50 -0.23 -0.91
C LEU A 38 11.48 -0.47 0.21
N LEU A 39 10.92 0.60 0.79
CA LEU A 39 9.85 0.51 1.79
C LEU A 39 8.60 -0.17 1.21
N SER A 40 8.17 0.22 0.00
CA SER A 40 7.06 -0.43 -0.71
C SER A 40 7.31 -1.93 -0.90
N LEU A 41 8.52 -2.33 -1.27
CA LEU A 41 8.87 -3.75 -1.41
C LEU A 41 8.78 -4.50 -0.07
N VAL A 42 9.26 -3.89 1.02
CA VAL A 42 9.20 -4.48 2.36
C VAL A 42 7.75 -4.63 2.83
N ILE A 43 6.92 -3.58 2.67
CA ILE A 43 5.50 -3.63 3.01
C ILE A 43 4.79 -4.69 2.18
N TRP A 44 5.06 -4.75 0.88
CA TRP A 44 4.46 -5.73 -0.01
C TRP A 44 4.83 -7.16 0.39
N ALA A 45 6.11 -7.44 0.65
CA ALA A 45 6.57 -8.73 1.14
C ALA A 45 5.89 -9.12 2.47
N ALA A 46 5.77 -8.17 3.41
CA ALA A 46 5.06 -8.41 4.66
C ALA A 46 3.58 -8.79 4.42
N VAL A 47 2.88 -8.09 3.51
CA VAL A 47 1.49 -8.43 3.15
C VAL A 47 1.37 -9.82 2.53
N ILE A 48 2.31 -10.22 1.66
CA ILE A 48 2.34 -11.57 1.08
C ILE A 48 2.50 -12.63 2.18
N VAL A 49 3.42 -12.43 3.12
CA VAL A 49 3.65 -13.35 4.24
C VAL A 49 2.41 -13.46 5.13
N LEU A 50 1.81 -12.32 5.50
CA LEU A 50 0.57 -12.29 6.29
C LEU A 50 -0.59 -12.97 5.56
N ALA A 51 -0.70 -12.79 4.25
CA ALA A 51 -1.70 -13.46 3.42
C ALA A 51 -1.48 -14.98 3.37
N GLY A 52 -0.21 -15.43 3.33
CA GLY A 52 0.16 -16.84 3.37
C GLY A 52 -0.20 -17.51 4.70
N LEU A 53 -0.09 -16.79 5.82
CA LEU A 53 -0.42 -17.26 7.17
C LEU A 53 -1.93 -17.23 7.47
N ALA A 54 -2.74 -16.64 6.60
CA ALA A 54 -4.15 -16.41 6.86
C ALA A 54 -4.97 -17.72 6.84
N ARG A 55 -5.54 -18.08 8.00
CA ARG A 55 -6.45 -19.22 8.13
C ARG A 55 -7.71 -19.05 7.27
N ARG A 56 -8.25 -17.83 7.18
CA ARG A 56 -9.43 -17.47 6.37
C ARG A 56 -9.07 -16.46 5.26
N PRO A 57 -8.71 -16.92 4.06
CA PRO A 57 -8.17 -16.05 3.00
C PRO A 57 -9.19 -15.06 2.43
N TRP A 58 -10.49 -15.39 2.47
CA TRP A 58 -11.54 -14.49 1.98
C TRP A 58 -11.67 -13.22 2.85
N ARG A 59 -11.51 -13.33 4.18
CA ARG A 59 -11.54 -12.16 5.08
C ARG A 59 -10.35 -11.25 4.84
N LEU A 60 -9.18 -11.85 4.59
CA LEU A 60 -7.98 -11.10 4.23
C LEU A 60 -8.15 -10.41 2.87
N GLY A 61 -8.70 -11.09 1.87
CA GLY A 61 -9.02 -10.48 0.58
C GLY A 61 -9.97 -9.27 0.71
N ALA A 62 -11.06 -9.43 1.46
CA ALA A 62 -12.00 -8.33 1.73
C ALA A 62 -11.32 -7.16 2.47
N GLY A 63 -10.49 -7.45 3.46
CA GLY A 63 -9.72 -6.44 4.20
C GLY A 63 -8.72 -5.70 3.31
N LEU A 64 -7.99 -6.42 2.45
CA LEU A 64 -7.07 -5.81 1.48
C LEU A 64 -7.81 -4.93 0.48
N LEU A 65 -8.98 -5.36 0.00
CA LEU A 65 -9.78 -4.59 -0.93
C LEU A 65 -10.29 -3.29 -0.28
N ALA A 66 -10.80 -3.37 0.95
CA ALA A 66 -11.21 -2.20 1.72
C ALA A 66 -10.04 -1.25 2.01
N ALA A 67 -8.88 -1.78 2.40
CA ALA A 67 -7.68 -1.00 2.66
C ALA A 67 -7.18 -0.28 1.39
N ASN A 68 -7.20 -0.97 0.24
CA ASN A 68 -6.88 -0.35 -1.04
C ASN A 68 -7.85 0.79 -1.38
N GLY A 69 -9.15 0.57 -1.23
CA GLY A 69 -10.17 1.60 -1.47
C GLY A 69 -9.97 2.83 -0.58
N LEU A 70 -9.72 2.62 0.72
CA LEU A 70 -9.46 3.71 1.67
C LEU A 70 -8.18 4.47 1.33
N ALA A 71 -7.08 3.76 1.06
CA ALA A 71 -5.81 4.38 0.70
C ALA A 71 -5.94 5.21 -0.59
N TRP A 72 -6.69 4.70 -1.57
CA TRP A 72 -6.96 5.41 -2.81
C TRP A 72 -7.77 6.70 -2.57
N LEU A 73 -8.83 6.64 -1.77
CA LEU A 73 -9.64 7.82 -1.41
C LEU A 73 -8.80 8.86 -0.66
N LEU A 74 -7.95 8.44 0.28
CA LEU A 74 -7.06 9.32 1.01
C LEU A 74 -6.02 9.99 0.09
N LEU A 75 -5.51 9.27 -0.91
CA LEU A 75 -4.59 9.88 -1.87
C LEU A 75 -5.23 11.03 -2.64
N GLN A 76 -6.53 10.94 -2.95
CA GLN A 76 -7.24 12.03 -3.64
C GLN A 76 -7.30 13.32 -2.81
N THR A 77 -7.13 13.23 -1.49
CA THR A 77 -7.10 14.41 -0.62
C THR A 77 -5.69 14.98 -0.45
N THR A 78 -4.69 14.43 -1.14
CA THR A 78 -3.30 14.90 -1.05
C THR A 78 -2.93 15.80 -2.23
N PRO A 79 -2.01 16.76 -2.03
CA PRO A 79 -1.53 17.63 -3.12
C PRO A 79 -0.79 16.87 -4.22
N LEU A 80 -0.33 15.64 -3.97
CA LEU A 80 0.29 14.78 -5.00
C LEU A 80 -0.68 14.36 -6.11
N TYR A 81 -1.99 14.30 -5.81
CA TYR A 81 -3.02 13.85 -6.75
C TYR A 81 -4.09 14.91 -7.03
N GLY A 82 -3.81 16.18 -6.71
CA GLY A 82 -4.71 17.30 -6.99
C GLY A 82 -5.70 17.63 -5.87
N GLY A 83 -5.51 17.09 -4.67
CA GLY A 83 -6.17 17.58 -3.46
C GLY A 83 -5.65 18.98 -3.11
N ALA A 84 -6.57 19.88 -2.75
CA ALA A 84 -6.31 21.29 -2.45
C ALA A 84 -5.39 21.52 -1.24
#